data_AF-A0A7V4N3P2-F1
#
_entry.id   AF-A0A7V4N3P2-F1
#
_cell.length_a   1.000
_cell.length_b   1.000
_cell.length_c   1.000
_cell.angle_alpha   90.00
_cell.angle_beta   90.00
_cell.angle_gamma   90.00
#
_symmetry.space_group_name_H-M   'P 1'
#
loop_
_entity.id
_entity.type
_entity.pdbx_description
1 polymer ?
#
loop_
_entity_poly.entity_id
_entity_poly.type
_entity_poly.pdbx_seq_one_letter_code
_entity_poly.pdbx_strand_id
1 'polypeptide(L)'
;MLTRANSVVAQKIIDHFLSLPLKSYSLHLLGVILHVYADTWSHQNFMGLEHDMNDVKNLKVEGETKQSIKDLLERLKEKIAEYAFPKLGHAQAGTIPDEPYRIWEYEDYKGRYFKISNLERSLDAAQNCYMVLLKFLKSFPQFSTRLSIPWQNIVNKIGELFSIKGDLEDRKTVWKEAISNGEFDFELENKDIGLSYNDREWFKAAVEVIKKEGEPDKYIRKEGFEKSNWKYFHDAAAYYRFFVLHEILPEYGIICG
;
A
#
# COMPACT_ATOMS: atom_id res chain seq x y z
N MET A 1 -14.57 12.39 4.68
CA MET A 1 -13.91 12.03 5.95
C MET A 1 -12.41 12.17 5.76
N LEU A 2 -11.74 12.76 6.74
CA LEU A 2 -10.30 12.96 6.72
C LEU A 2 -9.58 11.68 7.09
N THR A 3 -8.59 11.27 6.31
CA THR A 3 -7.79 10.08 6.59
C THR A 3 -6.98 10.27 7.86
N ARG A 4 -7.06 9.25 8.71
CA ARG A 4 -6.35 9.14 9.99
C ARG A 4 -5.65 7.80 10.04
N ALA A 5 -4.37 7.82 10.40
CA ALA A 5 -3.62 6.63 10.74
C ALA A 5 -4.40 5.79 11.74
N ASN A 6 -4.45 4.48 11.50
CA ASN A 6 -5.05 3.51 12.41
C ASN A 6 -6.48 3.90 12.88
N SER A 7 -7.31 4.42 11.96
CA SER A 7 -8.66 4.89 12.31
C SER A 7 -9.57 3.75 12.82
N VAL A 8 -10.64 4.12 13.53
CA VAL A 8 -11.68 3.16 13.98
C VAL A 8 -12.30 2.41 12.80
N VAL A 9 -12.48 3.09 11.66
CA VAL A 9 -12.95 2.47 10.41
C VAL A 9 -11.98 1.37 9.94
N ALA A 10 -10.68 1.67 9.92
CA ALA A 10 -9.65 0.71 9.52
C ALA A 10 -9.57 -0.48 10.49
N GLN A 11 -9.63 -0.24 11.80
CA GLN A 11 -9.67 -1.29 12.82
C GLN A 11 -10.91 -2.19 12.65
N LYS A 12 -12.09 -1.61 12.40
CA LYS A 12 -13.32 -2.39 12.17
C LYS A 12 -13.23 -3.28 10.93
N ILE A 13 -12.58 -2.80 9.86
CA ILE A 13 -12.32 -3.62 8.67
C ILE A 13 -11.43 -4.83 9.01
N ILE A 14 -10.36 -4.61 9.78
CA ILE A 14 -9.44 -5.66 10.22
C ILE A 14 -10.17 -6.66 11.13
N ASP A 15 -10.91 -6.19 12.13
CA ASP A 15 -11.63 -7.05 13.08
C ASP A 15 -12.69 -7.90 12.36
N HIS A 16 -13.43 -7.30 11.41
CA HIS A 16 -14.36 -8.04 10.57
C HIS A 16 -13.64 -9.13 9.78
N PHE A 17 -12.55 -8.79 9.09
CA PHE A 17 -11.77 -9.76 8.33
C PHE A 17 -11.27 -10.93 9.18
N LEU A 18 -10.76 -10.66 10.39
CA LEU A 18 -10.28 -11.68 11.31
C LEU A 18 -11.41 -12.57 11.87
N SER A 19 -12.66 -12.08 11.86
CA SER A 19 -13.84 -12.86 12.25
C SER A 19 -14.38 -13.79 11.15
N LEU A 20 -13.94 -13.60 9.90
CA LEU A 20 -14.45 -14.39 8.78
C LEU A 20 -13.88 -15.82 8.80
N PRO A 21 -14.67 -16.81 8.36
CA PRO A 21 -14.12 -18.14 8.12
C PRO A 21 -13.07 -18.09 7.02
N LEU A 22 -12.08 -18.99 7.08
CA LEU A 22 -11.05 -19.10 6.07
C LEU A 22 -11.67 -19.31 4.68
N LYS A 23 -11.26 -18.49 3.71
CA LYS A 23 -11.61 -18.58 2.29
C LYS A 23 -10.36 -18.83 1.47
N SER A 24 -10.53 -19.34 0.25
CA SER A 24 -9.43 -19.57 -0.69
C SER A 24 -8.66 -18.29 -1.03
N TYR A 25 -9.30 -17.12 -0.92
CA TYR A 25 -8.70 -15.82 -1.16
C TYR A 25 -8.28 -15.08 0.13
N SER A 26 -8.31 -15.71 1.31
CA SER A 26 -8.01 -15.02 2.59
C SER A 26 -6.63 -14.38 2.65
N LEU A 27 -5.59 -15.02 2.07
CA LEU A 27 -4.25 -14.41 1.99
C LEU A 27 -4.21 -13.20 1.04
N HIS A 28 -4.99 -13.23 -0.04
CA HIS A 28 -5.10 -12.11 -0.98
C HIS A 28 -5.82 -10.94 -0.31
N LEU A 29 -6.90 -11.22 0.43
CA LEU A 29 -7.63 -10.23 1.22
C LEU A 29 -6.76 -9.63 2.33
N LEU A 30 -5.94 -10.44 3.01
CA LEU A 30 -4.94 -9.95 3.96
C LEU A 30 -3.99 -8.94 3.29
N GLY A 31 -3.46 -9.25 2.10
CA GLY A 31 -2.61 -8.34 1.34
C GLY A 31 -3.28 -7.02 0.99
N VAL A 32 -4.53 -7.08 0.48
CA VAL A 32 -5.35 -5.88 0.20
C VAL A 32 -5.57 -5.04 1.46
N ILE A 33 -5.91 -5.67 2.59
CA ILE A 33 -6.13 -4.99 3.86
C ILE A 33 -4.84 -4.34 4.36
N LEU A 34 -3.71 -5.06 4.35
CA LEU A 34 -2.43 -4.51 4.82
C LEU A 34 -1.99 -3.30 3.99
N HIS A 35 -2.18 -3.35 2.67
CA HIS A 35 -1.90 -2.23 1.78
C HIS A 35 -2.73 -1.00 2.15
N VAL A 36 -4.06 -1.11 2.14
CA VAL A 36 -4.95 0.02 2.44
C VAL A 36 -4.80 0.50 3.90
N TYR A 37 -4.46 -0.40 4.82
CA TYR A 37 -4.18 -0.05 6.20
C TYR A 37 -2.90 0.80 6.31
N ALA A 38 -1.81 0.40 5.65
CA ALA A 38 -0.57 1.18 5.59
C ALA A 38 -0.80 2.58 4.97
N ASP A 39 -1.64 2.67 3.94
CA ASP A 39 -2.00 3.95 3.30
C ASP A 39 -2.66 4.95 4.26
N THR A 40 -3.23 4.48 5.39
CA THR A 40 -3.80 5.41 6.40
C THR A 40 -2.75 6.35 7.00
N TRP A 41 -1.47 5.98 6.98
CA TRP A 41 -0.35 6.82 7.41
C TRP A 41 0.16 7.73 6.29
N SER A 42 0.42 7.18 5.10
CA SER A 42 0.91 7.95 3.95
C SER A 42 -0.10 9.04 3.55
N HIS A 43 -1.38 8.68 3.50
CA HIS A 43 -2.47 9.58 3.10
C HIS A 43 -3.07 10.34 4.29
N GLN A 44 -2.47 10.31 5.48
CA GLN A 44 -2.97 11.03 6.65
C GLN A 44 -3.10 12.54 6.35
N ASN A 45 -4.22 13.12 6.81
CA ASN A 45 -4.61 14.52 6.55
C ASN A 45 -5.10 14.82 5.12
N PHE A 46 -5.32 13.80 4.30
CA PHE A 46 -6.01 13.94 3.02
C PHE A 46 -7.39 13.29 3.05
N MET A 47 -8.23 13.65 2.09
CA MET A 47 -9.51 13.03 1.81
C MET A 47 -9.46 12.37 0.44
N GLY A 48 -10.03 11.16 0.34
CA GLY A 48 -10.22 10.47 -0.94
C GLY A 48 -11.30 11.08 -1.85
N LEU A 49 -11.64 12.36 -1.68
CA LEU A 49 -12.61 13.11 -2.47
C LEU A 49 -12.00 14.45 -2.84
N GLU A 50 -12.46 15.05 -3.94
CA GLU A 50 -12.04 16.40 -4.30
C GLU A 50 -12.55 17.41 -3.27
N HIS A 51 -11.62 18.06 -2.54
CA HIS A 51 -11.99 19.03 -1.51
C HIS A 51 -10.81 19.92 -1.12
N ASP A 52 -11.10 21.15 -0.69
CA ASP A 52 -10.12 22.10 -0.17
C ASP A 52 -9.26 21.56 0.99
N MET A 53 -9.72 20.57 1.77
CA MET A 53 -8.89 20.04 2.87
C MET A 53 -7.63 19.32 2.36
N ASN A 54 -7.60 19.00 1.07
CA ASN A 54 -6.45 18.43 0.39
C ASN A 54 -5.45 19.50 -0.08
N ASP A 55 -5.73 20.78 0.14
CA ASP A 55 -4.81 21.85 -0.25
C ASP A 55 -3.46 21.72 0.48
N VAL A 56 -2.39 21.71 -0.31
CA VAL A 56 -1.01 21.72 0.13
C VAL A 56 -0.38 23.03 -0.31
N LYS A 57 -0.27 23.98 0.63
CA LYS A 57 0.34 25.30 0.41
C LYS A 57 1.77 25.31 0.94
N ASN A 58 2.62 26.15 0.36
CA ASN A 58 3.99 26.38 0.85
C ASN A 58 4.82 25.08 1.01
N LEU A 59 4.60 24.10 0.13
CA LEU A 59 5.27 22.80 0.16
C LEU A 59 6.80 22.94 0.14
N LYS A 60 7.45 22.32 1.11
CA LYS A 60 8.91 22.17 1.20
C LYS A 60 9.23 20.71 1.49
N VAL A 61 10.32 20.23 0.90
CA VAL A 61 10.87 18.90 1.18
C VAL A 61 12.34 19.07 1.54
N GLU A 62 12.77 18.46 2.63
CA GLU A 62 14.14 18.56 3.11
C GLU A 62 15.12 17.99 2.06
N GLY A 63 16.18 18.75 1.77
CA GLY A 63 17.17 18.37 0.75
C GLY A 63 16.69 18.52 -0.71
N GLU A 64 15.54 19.14 -0.96
CA GLU A 64 15.01 19.40 -2.30
C GLU A 64 14.82 20.90 -2.57
N THR A 65 14.96 21.28 -3.84
CA THR A 65 14.72 22.67 -4.27
C THR A 65 13.26 22.84 -4.69
N LYS A 66 12.76 24.09 -4.68
CA LYS A 66 11.41 24.37 -5.20
C LYS A 66 11.24 23.93 -6.66
N GLN A 67 12.29 24.04 -7.46
CA GLN A 67 12.27 23.62 -8.86
C GLN A 67 12.20 22.09 -8.98
N SER A 68 12.99 21.34 -8.20
CA SER A 68 12.94 19.86 -8.24
C SER A 68 11.57 19.32 -7.82
N ILE A 69 10.93 19.93 -6.82
CA ILE A 69 9.56 19.60 -6.41
C ILE A 69 8.56 19.89 -7.55
N LYS A 70 8.69 21.05 -8.21
CA LYS A 70 7.81 21.42 -9.32
C LYS A 70 7.94 20.43 -10.49
N ASP A 71 9.18 20.11 -10.89
CA ASP A 71 9.46 19.18 -11.99
C ASP A 71 8.92 17.77 -11.68
N LEU A 72 9.03 17.32 -10.43
CA LEU A 72 8.45 16.05 -9.98
C LEU A 72 6.92 16.04 -10.17
N LEU A 73 6.23 17.09 -9.71
CA LEU A 73 4.77 17.19 -9.81
C LEU A 73 4.28 17.30 -11.26
N GLU A 74 4.98 18.04 -12.11
CA GLU A 74 4.66 18.17 -13.54
C GLU A 74 4.78 16.82 -14.26
N ARG A 75 5.89 16.08 -14.03
CA ARG A 75 6.07 14.73 -14.59
C ARG A 75 5.01 13.74 -14.13
N LEU A 76 4.55 13.83 -12.87
CA LEU A 76 3.51 12.95 -12.35
C LEU A 76 2.15 13.25 -13.01
N LYS A 77 1.80 14.52 -13.17
CA LYS A 77 0.56 14.95 -13.84
C LYS A 77 0.47 14.46 -15.29
N GLU A 78 1.59 14.47 -16.01
CA GLU A 78 1.65 13.98 -17.39
C GLU A 78 1.46 12.46 -17.49
N LYS A 79 1.92 11.71 -16.49
CA LYS A 79 1.92 10.25 -16.50
C LYS A 79 0.67 9.62 -15.89
N ILE A 80 0.07 10.26 -14.90
CA ILE A 80 -0.99 9.68 -14.07
C ILE A 80 -2.15 10.68 -13.96
N ALA A 81 -3.29 10.33 -14.56
CA ALA A 81 -4.46 11.21 -14.69
C ALA A 81 -5.00 11.73 -13.34
N GLU A 82 -4.92 10.94 -12.27
CA GLU A 82 -5.40 11.33 -10.94
C GLU A 82 -4.67 12.58 -10.40
N TYR A 83 -3.37 12.73 -10.70
CA TYR A 83 -2.59 13.90 -10.27
C TYR A 83 -2.97 15.18 -11.02
N ALA A 84 -3.71 15.06 -12.13
CA ALA A 84 -4.28 16.22 -12.84
C ALA A 84 -5.47 16.85 -12.09
N PHE A 85 -6.03 16.17 -11.07
CA PHE A 85 -7.07 16.68 -10.19
C PHE A 85 -6.45 17.15 -8.86
N PRO A 86 -6.01 18.41 -8.76
CA PRO A 86 -5.10 18.84 -7.70
C PRO A 86 -5.68 18.71 -6.29
N LYS A 87 -7.01 18.76 -6.13
CA LYS A 87 -7.68 18.67 -4.84
C LYS A 87 -8.16 17.26 -4.50
N LEU A 88 -7.77 16.24 -5.27
CA LEU A 88 -8.07 14.84 -4.96
C LEU A 88 -6.91 14.23 -4.16
N GLY A 89 -7.19 13.72 -2.96
CA GLY A 89 -6.19 13.05 -2.13
C GLY A 89 -4.94 13.90 -1.91
N HIS A 90 -3.77 13.29 -2.05
CA HIS A 90 -2.47 13.96 -1.95
C HIS A 90 -1.90 14.41 -3.31
N ALA A 91 -2.75 14.64 -4.32
CA ALA A 91 -2.30 14.97 -5.67
C ALA A 91 -1.34 16.17 -5.73
N GLN A 92 -1.57 17.21 -4.92
CA GLN A 92 -0.67 18.37 -4.81
C GLN A 92 0.68 18.07 -4.13
N ALA A 93 0.79 16.96 -3.39
CA ALA A 93 2.05 16.47 -2.80
C ALA A 93 2.73 15.39 -3.67
N GLY A 94 2.13 14.94 -4.76
CA GLY A 94 2.75 13.92 -5.61
C GLY A 94 2.98 12.61 -4.85
N THR A 95 4.11 11.96 -5.11
CA THR A 95 4.58 10.75 -4.40
C THR A 95 5.25 11.04 -3.06
N ILE A 96 5.38 12.33 -2.66
CA ILE A 96 6.12 12.72 -1.45
C ILE A 96 5.64 11.98 -0.21
N PRO A 97 4.32 11.86 0.07
CA PRO A 97 3.85 11.15 1.27
C PRO A 97 4.14 9.65 1.28
N ASP A 98 4.41 9.05 0.11
CA ASP A 98 4.60 7.61 -0.09
C ASP A 98 6.07 7.19 -0.07
N GLU A 99 6.99 8.15 0.08
CA GLU A 99 8.43 7.91 0.10
C GLU A 99 8.96 7.97 1.55
N PRO A 100 9.27 6.81 2.18
CA PRO A 100 9.55 6.74 3.62
C PRO A 100 10.71 7.61 4.11
N TYR A 101 11.71 7.88 3.27
CA TYR A 101 12.89 8.66 3.67
C TYR A 101 12.64 10.17 3.74
N ARG A 102 11.50 10.68 3.25
CA ARG A 102 11.28 12.13 3.13
C ARG A 102 10.84 12.78 4.44
N ILE A 103 11.36 13.98 4.65
CA ILE A 103 10.83 14.96 5.61
C ILE A 103 10.27 16.13 4.81
N TRP A 104 9.04 16.53 5.09
CA TRP A 104 8.36 17.56 4.31
C TRP A 104 7.41 18.41 5.17
N GLU A 105 7.16 19.61 4.67
CA GLU A 105 6.42 20.64 5.38
C GLU A 105 5.40 21.28 4.43
N TYR A 106 4.20 21.57 4.95
CA TYR A 106 3.18 22.30 4.19
C TYR A 106 2.20 23.01 5.13
N GLU A 107 1.43 23.93 4.55
CA GLU A 107 0.28 24.56 5.19
C GLU A 107 -1.01 24.06 4.55
N ASP A 108 -2.01 23.73 5.36
CA ASP A 108 -3.33 23.32 4.84
C ASP A 108 -4.18 24.51 4.38
N TYR A 109 -5.41 24.23 3.94
CA TYR A 109 -6.39 25.23 3.54
C TYR A 109 -6.68 26.32 4.59
N LYS A 110 -6.52 26.02 5.89
CA LYS A 110 -6.70 26.92 7.04
C LYS A 110 -5.40 27.62 7.46
N GLY A 111 -4.29 27.39 6.76
CA GLY A 111 -2.98 27.92 7.13
C GLY A 111 -2.36 27.20 8.33
N ARG A 112 -2.87 26.02 8.70
CA ARG A 112 -2.22 25.20 9.73
C ARG A 112 -0.97 24.58 9.14
N TYR A 113 0.15 24.81 9.82
CA TYR A 113 1.44 24.27 9.45
C TYR A 113 1.62 22.82 9.91
N PHE A 114 2.19 21.99 9.04
CA PHE A 114 2.58 20.61 9.31
C PHE A 114 4.04 20.40 8.93
N LYS A 115 4.79 19.71 9.80
CA LYS A 115 6.09 19.11 9.50
C LYS A 115 5.98 17.61 9.71
N ILE A 116 6.36 16.84 8.70
CA ILE A 116 6.11 15.40 8.63
C ILE A 116 7.42 14.68 8.37
N SER A 117 7.70 13.67 9.21
CA SER A 117 8.67 12.63 8.94
C SER A 117 7.94 11.40 8.40
N ASN A 118 8.17 11.05 7.13
CA ASN A 118 7.60 9.83 6.57
C ASN A 118 8.24 8.58 7.19
N LEU A 119 9.46 8.68 7.70
CA LEU A 119 10.16 7.56 8.33
C LEU A 119 9.42 7.13 9.60
N GLU A 120 9.06 8.10 10.44
CA GLU A 120 8.26 7.86 11.65
C GLU A 120 6.91 7.24 11.30
N ARG A 121 6.21 7.81 10.30
CA ARG A 121 4.93 7.27 9.82
C ARG A 121 5.05 5.85 9.27
N SER A 122 6.09 5.57 8.49
CA SER A 122 6.31 4.27 7.86
C SER A 122 6.68 3.20 8.89
N LEU A 123 7.47 3.55 9.91
CA LEU A 123 7.79 2.65 11.02
C LEU A 123 6.56 2.34 11.87
N ASP A 124 5.73 3.35 12.18
CA ASP A 124 4.47 3.13 12.91
C ASP A 124 3.50 2.27 12.09
N ALA A 125 3.37 2.53 10.78
CA ALA A 125 2.58 1.70 9.87
C ALA A 125 3.09 0.25 9.84
N ALA A 126 4.40 0.04 9.70
CA ALA A 126 5.00 -1.29 9.66
C ALA A 126 4.80 -2.07 10.97
N GLN A 127 4.94 -1.41 12.12
CA GLN A 127 4.65 -2.03 13.42
C GLN A 127 3.19 -2.44 13.54
N ASN A 128 2.27 -1.57 13.09
CA ASN A 128 0.84 -1.87 13.13
C ASN A 128 0.47 -3.00 12.15
N CYS A 129 1.05 -3.04 10.95
CA CYS A 129 0.91 -4.16 10.01
C CYS A 129 1.45 -5.47 10.60
N TYR A 130 2.60 -5.42 11.29
CA TYR A 130 3.15 -6.57 12.03
C TYR A 130 2.16 -7.09 13.08
N MET A 131 1.51 -6.20 13.84
CA MET A 131 0.48 -6.60 14.81
C MET A 131 -0.75 -7.24 14.14
N VAL A 132 -1.17 -6.74 12.98
CA VAL A 132 -2.26 -7.35 12.18
C VAL A 132 -1.87 -8.75 11.71
N LEU A 133 -0.63 -8.94 11.24
CA LEU A 133 -0.09 -10.25 10.86
C LEU A 133 -0.10 -11.22 12.04
N LEU A 134 0.30 -10.81 13.25
CA LEU A 134 0.23 -11.66 14.44
C LEU A 134 -1.20 -12.05 14.80
N LYS A 135 -2.15 -11.10 14.75
CA LYS A 135 -3.58 -11.39 14.96
C LYS A 135 -4.12 -12.37 13.92
N PHE A 136 -3.70 -12.21 12.66
CA PHE A 136 -4.06 -13.13 11.57
C PHE A 136 -3.52 -14.54 11.83
N LEU A 137 -2.24 -14.69 12.16
CA LEU A 137 -1.64 -16.00 12.48
C LEU A 137 -2.30 -16.67 13.68
N LYS A 138 -2.72 -15.90 14.69
CA LYS A 138 -3.50 -16.41 15.82
C LYS A 138 -4.89 -16.91 15.41
N SER A 139 -5.55 -16.19 14.50
CA SER A 139 -6.89 -16.53 14.02
C SER A 139 -6.88 -17.69 13.01
N PHE A 140 -5.75 -17.87 12.30
CA PHE A 140 -5.54 -18.89 11.28
C PHE A 140 -4.22 -19.64 11.51
N PRO A 141 -4.12 -20.51 12.54
CA PRO A 141 -2.87 -21.16 12.95
C PRO A 141 -2.21 -22.03 11.88
N GLN A 142 -2.97 -22.49 10.87
CA GLN A 142 -2.43 -23.25 9.74
C GLN A 142 -1.41 -22.48 8.89
N PHE A 143 -1.35 -21.15 9.01
CA PHE A 143 -0.33 -20.33 8.37
C PHE A 143 0.87 -20.02 9.29
N SER A 144 0.77 -20.36 10.58
CA SER A 144 1.83 -20.14 11.57
C SER A 144 2.84 -21.28 11.56
N THR A 145 3.59 -21.39 10.46
CA THR A 145 4.58 -22.47 10.26
C THR A 145 5.85 -22.30 11.10
N ARG A 146 6.15 -21.07 11.55
CA ARG A 146 7.33 -20.71 12.35
C ARG A 146 6.95 -19.69 13.41
N LEU A 147 7.82 -19.54 14.42
CA LEU A 147 7.67 -18.48 15.42
C LEU A 147 7.88 -17.11 14.77
N SER A 148 7.06 -16.14 15.15
CA SER A 148 7.24 -14.76 14.73
C SER A 148 8.49 -14.16 15.35
N ILE A 149 9.28 -13.47 14.54
CA ILE A 149 10.43 -12.71 15.02
C ILE A 149 9.90 -11.50 15.80
N PRO A 150 10.39 -11.23 17.02
CA PRO A 150 9.95 -10.08 17.78
C PRO A 150 10.23 -8.76 17.05
N TRP A 151 9.27 -7.82 17.06
CA TRP A 151 9.38 -6.53 16.37
C TRP A 151 10.67 -5.78 16.67
N GLN A 152 11.09 -5.78 17.95
CA GLN A 152 12.31 -5.09 18.39
C GLN A 152 13.59 -5.61 17.75
N ASN A 153 13.59 -6.84 17.22
CA ASN A 153 14.75 -7.42 16.54
C ASN A 153 14.86 -6.94 15.09
N ILE A 154 13.74 -6.60 14.44
CA ILE A 154 13.70 -6.24 13.01
C ILE A 154 13.52 -4.74 12.76
N VAL A 155 13.02 -3.98 13.75
CA VAL A 155 12.68 -2.56 13.59
C VAL A 155 13.87 -1.70 13.14
N ASN A 156 15.07 -1.96 13.66
CA ASN A 156 16.27 -1.21 13.29
C ASN A 156 16.58 -1.40 11.80
N LYS A 157 16.58 -2.64 11.33
CA LYS A 157 16.85 -2.97 9.92
C LYS A 157 15.78 -2.38 8.99
N ILE A 158 14.51 -2.48 9.37
CA ILE A 158 13.40 -1.86 8.62
C ILE A 158 13.60 -0.33 8.54
N GLY A 159 13.97 0.30 9.65
CA GLY A 159 14.22 1.74 9.72
C GLY A 159 15.39 2.19 8.85
N GLU A 160 16.49 1.45 8.85
CA GLU A 160 17.62 1.67 7.94
C GLU A 160 17.15 1.64 6.48
N LEU A 161 16.40 0.60 6.08
CA LEU A 161 15.93 0.44 4.71
C LEU A 161 14.91 1.50 4.28
N PHE A 162 14.03 1.93 5.19
CA PHE A 162 13.12 3.06 4.92
C PHE A 162 13.84 4.40 4.79
N SER A 163 15.00 4.57 5.45
CA SER A 163 15.78 5.81 5.39
C SER A 163 16.57 5.98 4.10
N ILE A 164 16.65 4.94 3.25
CA ILE A 164 17.40 5.00 2.00
C ILE A 164 16.73 5.97 1.02
N LYS A 165 17.44 7.05 0.70
CA LYS A 165 17.10 7.96 -0.40
C LYS A 165 17.53 7.34 -1.73
N GLY A 166 16.62 7.32 -2.69
CA GLY A 166 16.86 6.79 -4.02
C GLY A 166 15.56 6.69 -4.81
N ASP A 167 15.67 6.36 -6.09
CA ASP A 167 14.47 6.06 -6.86
C ASP A 167 13.81 4.74 -6.40
N LEU A 168 12.69 4.40 -7.01
CA LEU A 168 11.95 3.21 -6.62
C LEU A 168 12.73 1.90 -6.84
N GLU A 169 13.51 1.79 -7.92
CA GLU A 169 14.21 0.56 -8.27
C GLU A 169 15.48 0.38 -7.43
N ASP A 170 16.18 1.46 -7.13
CA ASP A 170 17.32 1.45 -6.21
C ASP A 170 16.88 0.95 -4.83
N ARG A 171 15.80 1.54 -4.28
CA ARG A 171 15.28 1.16 -2.97
C ARG A 171 14.80 -0.30 -2.95
N LYS A 172 14.08 -0.74 -4.00
CA LYS A 172 13.66 -2.15 -4.14
C LYS A 172 14.87 -3.09 -4.15
N THR A 173 15.95 -2.71 -4.82
CA THR A 173 17.17 -3.52 -4.89
C THR A 173 17.77 -3.73 -3.50
N VAL A 174 17.91 -2.65 -2.71
CA VAL A 174 18.45 -2.80 -1.34
C VAL A 174 17.54 -3.63 -0.44
N TRP A 175 16.22 -3.51 -0.57
CA TRP A 175 15.27 -4.39 0.15
C TRP A 175 15.46 -5.87 -0.22
N LYS A 176 15.61 -6.17 -1.52
CA LYS A 176 15.85 -7.54 -1.99
C LYS A 176 17.17 -8.09 -1.48
N GLU A 177 18.24 -7.30 -1.53
CA GLU A 177 19.57 -7.69 -1.04
C GLU A 177 19.54 -7.99 0.47
N ALA A 178 18.92 -7.13 1.27
CA ALA A 178 18.78 -7.35 2.70
C ALA A 178 18.00 -8.65 3.03
N ILE A 179 16.96 -8.94 2.25
CA ILE A 179 16.22 -10.21 2.35
C ILE A 179 17.13 -11.38 1.96
N SER A 180 17.78 -11.35 0.79
CA SER A 180 18.59 -12.46 0.29
C SER A 180 19.82 -12.75 1.15
N ASN A 181 20.32 -11.73 1.87
CA ASN A 181 21.46 -11.83 2.78
C ASN A 181 21.05 -12.30 4.19
N GLY A 182 19.75 -12.49 4.46
CA GLY A 182 19.28 -12.98 5.76
C GLY A 182 19.32 -11.93 6.88
N GLU A 183 19.22 -10.64 6.56
CA GLU A 183 19.40 -9.54 7.52
C GLU A 183 18.20 -9.31 8.46
N PHE A 184 17.19 -10.18 8.39
CA PHE A 184 15.96 -10.11 9.19
C PHE A 184 15.79 -11.31 10.13
N ASP A 185 16.83 -12.13 10.32
CA ASP A 185 16.85 -13.30 11.23
C ASP A 185 15.75 -14.35 10.97
N PHE A 186 15.16 -14.38 9.77
CA PHE A 186 14.28 -15.48 9.35
C PHE A 186 15.04 -16.51 8.50
N GLU A 187 14.61 -17.77 8.58
CA GLU A 187 15.16 -18.84 7.76
C GLU A 187 14.77 -18.64 6.29
N LEU A 188 15.76 -18.40 5.44
CA LEU A 188 15.60 -18.14 4.02
C LEU A 188 15.16 -19.38 3.25
N GLU A 189 14.20 -19.20 2.36
CA GLU A 189 13.85 -20.17 1.32
C GLU A 189 14.43 -19.73 -0.04
N ASN A 190 14.48 -20.65 -1.01
CA ASN A 190 14.97 -20.35 -2.37
C ASN A 190 14.24 -19.17 -3.03
N LYS A 191 12.96 -18.98 -2.71
CA LYS A 191 12.14 -17.86 -3.21
C LYS A 191 12.59 -16.50 -2.65
N ASP A 192 13.19 -16.48 -1.45
CA ASP A 192 13.66 -15.28 -0.78
C ASP A 192 15.04 -14.85 -1.31
N ILE A 193 15.89 -15.83 -1.65
CA ILE A 193 17.20 -15.58 -2.28
C ILE A 193 17.02 -15.04 -3.71
N GLY A 194 16.10 -15.62 -4.48
CA GLY A 194 15.78 -15.25 -5.85
C GLY A 194 14.60 -14.28 -5.97
N LEU A 195 14.37 -13.42 -4.97
CA LEU A 195 13.14 -12.62 -4.87
C LEU A 195 12.94 -11.75 -6.11
N SER A 196 11.93 -12.08 -6.90
CA SER A 196 11.55 -11.36 -8.10
C SER A 196 10.08 -11.01 -8.06
N TYR A 197 9.75 -9.82 -8.56
CA TYR A 197 8.37 -9.36 -8.66
C TYR A 197 8.05 -9.11 -10.13
N ASN A 198 6.93 -9.65 -10.58
CA ASN A 198 6.41 -9.45 -11.93
C ASN A 198 4.91 -9.15 -11.83
N ASP A 199 4.55 -7.90 -12.13
CA ASP A 199 3.19 -7.37 -12.06
C ASP A 199 2.18 -8.11 -12.97
N ARG A 200 2.67 -8.91 -13.93
CA ARG A 200 1.86 -9.72 -14.83
C ARG A 200 1.95 -11.21 -14.56
N GLU A 201 2.65 -11.66 -13.53
CA GLU A 201 2.85 -13.09 -13.25
C GLU A 201 1.52 -13.82 -13.08
N TRP A 202 0.68 -13.37 -12.15
CA TRP A 202 -0.62 -13.99 -11.88
C TRP A 202 -1.55 -13.93 -13.09
N PHE A 203 -1.55 -12.81 -13.82
CA PHE A 203 -2.32 -12.67 -15.04
C PHE A 203 -1.86 -13.68 -16.11
N LYS A 204 -0.56 -13.75 -16.40
CA LYS A 204 0.01 -14.68 -17.39
C LYS A 204 -0.16 -16.14 -16.98
N ALA A 205 -0.18 -16.43 -15.68
CA ALA A 205 -0.45 -17.76 -15.15
C ALA A 205 -1.92 -18.18 -15.36
N ALA A 206 -2.86 -17.23 -15.31
CA ALA A 206 -4.30 -17.50 -15.38
C ALA A 206 -4.91 -17.30 -16.78
N VAL A 207 -4.32 -16.44 -17.61
CA VAL A 207 -4.91 -15.96 -18.87
C VAL A 207 -3.91 -16.09 -20.01
N GLU A 208 -4.37 -16.62 -21.13
CA GLU A 208 -3.69 -16.56 -22.42
C GLU A 208 -4.21 -15.38 -23.24
N VAL A 209 -3.29 -14.65 -23.88
CA VAL A 209 -3.62 -13.51 -24.74
C VAL A 209 -3.31 -13.90 -26.18
N ILE A 210 -4.35 -14.01 -27.00
CA ILE A 210 -4.20 -14.23 -28.44
C ILE A 210 -4.24 -12.87 -29.13
N LYS A 211 -3.11 -12.51 -29.75
CA LYS A 211 -2.97 -11.30 -30.55
C LYS A 211 -3.09 -11.66 -32.04
N LYS A 212 -3.96 -10.95 -32.76
CA LYS A 212 -4.11 -11.06 -34.21
C LYS A 212 -4.07 -9.67 -34.81
N GLU A 213 -3.30 -9.50 -35.88
CA GLU A 213 -3.17 -8.21 -36.55
C GLU A 213 -4.53 -7.75 -37.09
N GLY A 214 -4.92 -6.52 -36.80
CA GLY A 214 -6.22 -5.95 -37.18
C GLY A 214 -7.42 -6.41 -36.32
N GLU A 215 -7.22 -7.24 -35.29
CA GLU A 215 -8.28 -7.66 -34.35
C GLU A 215 -7.96 -7.22 -32.91
N PRO A 216 -8.98 -7.00 -32.06
CA PRO A 216 -8.76 -6.79 -30.63
C PRO A 216 -8.17 -8.03 -29.97
N ASP A 217 -7.33 -7.83 -28.95
CA ASP A 217 -6.75 -8.89 -28.12
C ASP A 217 -7.87 -9.79 -27.56
N LYS A 218 -7.70 -11.10 -27.71
CA LYS A 218 -8.61 -12.11 -27.13
C LYS A 218 -8.00 -12.72 -25.89
N TYR A 219 -8.77 -12.77 -24.81
CA TYR A 219 -8.35 -13.27 -23.51
C TYR A 219 -9.02 -14.62 -23.23
N ILE A 220 -8.23 -15.68 -23.12
CA ILE A 220 -8.72 -17.03 -22.85
C ILE A 220 -8.29 -17.45 -21.44
N ARG A 221 -9.24 -17.93 -20.64
CA ARG A 221 -8.96 -18.49 -19.32
C ARG A 221 -8.22 -19.82 -19.49
N LYS A 222 -7.08 -19.97 -18.83
CA LYS A 222 -6.35 -21.24 -18.77
C LYS A 222 -7.06 -22.23 -17.84
N GLU A 223 -6.72 -23.51 -17.97
CA GLU A 223 -7.18 -24.53 -17.03
C GLU A 223 -6.79 -24.14 -15.59
N GLY A 224 -7.72 -24.34 -14.65
CA GLY A 224 -7.51 -23.95 -13.25
C GLY A 224 -7.72 -22.46 -12.94
N PHE A 225 -8.18 -21.64 -13.90
CA PHE A 225 -8.43 -20.20 -13.70
C PHE A 225 -9.21 -19.88 -12.42
N GLU A 226 -10.27 -20.64 -12.13
CA GLU A 226 -11.15 -20.42 -10.96
C GLU A 226 -10.42 -20.56 -9.61
N LYS A 227 -9.23 -21.16 -9.60
CA LYS A 227 -8.37 -21.34 -8.41
C LYS A 227 -7.03 -20.61 -8.52
N SER A 228 -6.88 -19.73 -9.51
CA SER A 228 -5.65 -18.97 -9.73
C SER A 228 -5.52 -17.79 -8.76
N ASN A 229 -4.28 -17.37 -8.47
CA ASN A 229 -4.04 -16.15 -7.68
C ASN A 229 -4.66 -14.90 -8.33
N TRP A 230 -4.73 -14.86 -9.66
CA TRP A 230 -5.41 -13.79 -10.38
C TRP A 230 -6.90 -13.71 -10.00
N LYS A 231 -7.61 -14.84 -10.07
CA LYS A 231 -9.02 -14.93 -9.67
C LYS A 231 -9.21 -14.59 -8.19
N TYR A 232 -8.38 -15.15 -7.31
CA TYR A 232 -8.48 -14.91 -5.87
C TYR A 232 -8.17 -13.47 -5.47
N PHE A 233 -7.22 -12.81 -6.12
CA PHE A 233 -6.98 -11.38 -5.94
C PHE A 233 -8.21 -10.55 -6.31
N HIS A 234 -8.82 -10.82 -7.46
CA HIS A 234 -10.03 -10.11 -7.88
C HIS A 234 -11.23 -10.36 -6.96
N ASP A 235 -11.41 -11.59 -6.48
CA ASP A 235 -12.45 -11.90 -5.49
C ASP A 235 -12.23 -11.14 -4.19
N ALA A 236 -10.99 -11.12 -3.69
CA ALA A 236 -10.61 -10.39 -2.48
C ALA A 236 -10.84 -8.87 -2.64
N ALA A 237 -10.41 -8.29 -3.76
CA ALA A 237 -10.57 -6.86 -4.03
C ALA A 237 -12.04 -6.46 -4.21
N ALA A 238 -12.83 -7.27 -4.91
CA ALA A 238 -14.26 -7.05 -5.07
C ALA A 238 -15.00 -7.14 -3.74
N TYR A 239 -14.70 -8.16 -2.93
CA TYR A 239 -15.24 -8.31 -1.58
C TYR A 239 -14.87 -7.13 -0.68
N TYR A 240 -13.59 -6.75 -0.64
CA TYR A 240 -13.11 -5.62 0.15
C TYR A 240 -13.84 -4.32 -0.23
N ARG A 241 -13.90 -4.02 -1.53
CA ARG A 241 -14.59 -2.83 -2.04
C ARG A 241 -16.07 -2.84 -1.64
N PHE A 242 -16.77 -3.94 -1.87
CA PHE A 242 -18.19 -4.05 -1.52
C PHE A 242 -18.40 -3.82 -0.02
N PHE A 243 -17.66 -4.54 0.82
CA PHE A 243 -17.78 -4.48 2.27
C PHE A 243 -17.50 -3.07 2.80
N VAL A 244 -16.43 -2.42 2.33
CA VAL A 244 -16.10 -1.07 2.78
C VAL A 244 -17.18 -0.07 2.38
N LEU A 245 -17.60 -0.07 1.11
CA LEU A 245 -18.54 0.92 0.59
C LEU A 245 -19.97 0.75 1.10
N HIS A 246 -20.42 -0.50 1.31
CA HIS A 246 -21.82 -0.79 1.59
C HIS A 246 -22.11 -1.22 3.02
N GLU A 247 -21.11 -1.71 3.77
CA GLU A 247 -21.32 -2.21 5.13
C GLU A 247 -20.61 -1.34 6.17
N ILE A 248 -19.39 -0.88 5.90
CA ILE A 248 -18.60 -0.10 6.88
C ILE A 248 -18.89 1.39 6.78
N LEU A 249 -18.60 2.03 5.64
CA LEU A 249 -18.69 3.48 5.49
C LEU A 249 -20.09 4.05 5.78
N PRO A 250 -21.21 3.38 5.43
CA PRO A 250 -22.55 3.89 5.73
C PRO A 250 -22.83 4.06 7.22
N GLU A 251 -22.26 3.23 8.10
CA GLU A 251 -22.39 3.38 9.55
C GLU A 251 -21.77 4.68 10.08
N TYR A 252 -20.83 5.25 9.32
CA TYR A 252 -20.19 6.53 9.61
C TYR A 252 -20.79 7.69 8.79
N GLY A 253 -21.96 7.48 8.18
CA GLY A 253 -22.67 8.47 7.38
C GLY A 253 -22.04 8.76 6.01
N ILE A 254 -21.16 7.88 5.53
CA ILE A 254 -20.54 8.00 4.21
C ILE A 254 -21.23 7.03 3.26
N ILE A 255 -21.98 7.59 2.32
CA ILE A 255 -22.73 6.81 1.32
C ILE A 255 -22.05 7.03 -0.03
N CYS A 256 -21.42 5.98 -0.54
CA CYS A 256 -20.77 5.97 -1.84
C CYS A 256 -21.55 5.01 -2.76
N GLY A 257 -21.97 5.49 -3.94
CA GLY A 257 -22.69 4.72 -4.96
C GLY A 257 -21.79 4.41 -6.15
#